data_AF-A0A1K1PIE2-F1
#
_entry.id   AF-A0A1K1PIE2-F1
#
_cell.length_a   1.000
_cell.length_b   1.000
_cell.length_c   1.000
_cell.angle_alpha   90.00
_cell.angle_beta   90.00
_cell.angle_gamma   90.00
#
_symmetry.space_group_name_H-M   'P 1'
#
loop_
_entity.id
_entity.type
_entity.pdbx_description
1 polymer ?
#
loop_
_entity_poly.entity_id
_entity_poly.type
_entity_poly.pdbx_seq_one_letter_code
_entity_poly.pdbx_strand_id
1 'polypeptide(L)'
;MWSEKARASLSEEEKRQVQARLQKAYSANGEGYYVHAPKQKGNVKEQLGYIGRYMKRPAIALKRIREYDGEFVVFSYHDKTSGEEKIEKVTVEEFIARVIRHIPDENFKTIRYYGVYARRIKKICKELVSNWQKEAR
;
A
#
# COMPACT_ATOMS: atom_id res chain seq x y z
N MET A 1 -14.95 -3.58 9.01
CA MET A 1 -15.69 -3.98 7.78
C MET A 1 -14.86 -4.69 6.69
N TRP A 2 -13.57 -5.03 6.90
CA TRP A 2 -12.81 -6.02 6.09
C TRP A 2 -12.44 -7.28 6.90
N SER A 3 -12.34 -7.15 8.22
CA SER A 3 -12.21 -8.27 9.16
C SER A 3 -13.35 -9.30 9.02
N GLU A 4 -14.55 -8.88 8.60
CA GLU A 4 -15.70 -9.78 8.36
C GLU A 4 -15.59 -10.56 7.04
N LYS A 5 -14.99 -9.99 5.99
CA LYS A 5 -14.92 -10.65 4.66
C LYS A 5 -13.73 -11.58 4.51
N ALA A 6 -12.57 -11.26 5.11
CA ALA A 6 -11.45 -12.21 5.20
C ALA A 6 -11.81 -13.40 6.11
N ARG A 7 -12.65 -13.18 7.14
CA ARG A 7 -13.28 -14.25 7.91
C ARG A 7 -14.21 -15.09 7.05
N ALA A 8 -15.03 -14.50 6.18
CA ALA A 8 -16.01 -15.23 5.39
C ALA A 8 -15.42 -16.31 4.45
N SER A 9 -14.14 -16.22 4.07
CA SER A 9 -13.43 -17.20 3.24
C SER A 9 -12.65 -18.26 4.03
N LEU A 10 -12.64 -18.21 5.36
CA LEU A 10 -11.93 -19.14 6.24
C LEU A 10 -12.91 -20.16 6.83
N SER A 11 -12.46 -21.40 7.03
CA SER A 11 -13.23 -22.41 7.78
C SER A 11 -13.39 -22.00 9.24
N GLU A 12 -14.37 -22.58 9.96
CA GLU A 12 -14.58 -22.27 11.38
C GLU A 12 -13.35 -22.60 12.25
N GLU A 13 -12.58 -23.62 11.87
CA GLU A 13 -11.34 -24.00 12.56
C GLU A 13 -10.21 -23.00 12.32
N GLU A 14 -10.06 -22.51 11.09
CA GLU A 14 -9.08 -21.48 10.74
C GLU A 14 -9.39 -20.15 11.42
N LYS A 15 -10.68 -19.76 11.46
CA LYS A 15 -11.13 -18.58 12.20
C LYS A 15 -10.75 -18.66 13.67
N ARG A 16 -10.92 -19.83 14.30
CA ARG A 16 -10.64 -20.05 15.72
C ARG A 16 -9.14 -19.93 16.03
N GLN A 17 -8.26 -20.40 15.14
CA GLN A 17 -6.81 -20.26 15.29
C GLN A 17 -6.31 -18.82 15.12
N VAL A 18 -6.84 -18.09 14.14
CA VAL A 18 -6.35 -16.74 13.80
C VAL A 18 -6.93 -15.68 14.74
N GLN A 19 -8.13 -15.90 15.30
CA GLN A 19 -8.84 -14.91 16.09
C GLN A 19 -8.09 -14.47 17.35
N ALA A 20 -7.48 -15.40 18.08
CA ALA A 20 -6.71 -15.07 19.28
C ALA A 20 -5.49 -14.19 18.96
N ARG A 21 -4.84 -14.43 17.81
CA ARG A 21 -3.68 -13.66 17.35
C ARG A 21 -4.07 -12.26 16.89
N LEU A 22 -5.16 -12.14 16.14
CA LEU A 22 -5.72 -10.85 15.72
C LEU A 22 -6.12 -10.01 16.93
N GLN A 23 -6.84 -10.59 17.89
CA GLN A 23 -7.27 -9.88 19.08
C GLN A 23 -6.07 -9.35 19.88
N LYS A 24 -5.03 -10.18 20.07
CA LYS A 24 -3.80 -9.78 20.74
C LYS A 24 -3.09 -8.63 19.99
N ALA A 25 -3.05 -8.68 18.66
CA ALA A 25 -2.45 -7.63 17.84
C ALA A 25 -3.22 -6.30 17.89
N TYR A 26 -4.56 -6.34 17.93
CA TYR A 26 -5.40 -5.15 18.09
C TYR A 26 -5.30 -4.55 19.49
N SER A 27 -5.31 -5.37 20.54
CA SER A 27 -5.18 -4.90 21.92
C SER A 27 -3.80 -4.31 22.23
N ALA A 28 -2.74 -4.80 21.57
CA ALA A 28 -1.39 -4.28 21.74
C ALA A 28 -1.12 -2.96 20.99
N ASN A 29 -1.93 -2.64 19.97
CA ASN A 29 -1.71 -1.50 19.08
C ASN A 29 -2.94 -0.59 19.01
N GLY A 30 -3.38 -0.06 20.16
CA GLY A 30 -4.58 0.78 20.29
C GLY A 30 -4.62 2.01 19.37
N GLU A 31 -3.44 2.55 19.01
CA GLU A 31 -3.31 3.72 18.12
C GLU A 31 -2.62 3.41 16.78
N GLY A 32 -2.07 2.20 16.60
CA GLY A 32 -1.03 1.95 15.60
C GLY A 32 -1.45 1.23 14.32
N TYR A 33 -2.65 0.63 14.26
CA TYR A 33 -3.10 -0.13 13.10
C TYR A 33 -4.46 0.31 12.58
N TYR A 34 -4.47 1.45 11.90
CA TYR A 34 -5.57 1.87 11.03
C TYR A 34 -5.26 1.51 9.57
N VAL A 35 -5.62 0.30 9.14
CA VAL A 35 -5.63 -0.04 7.70
C VAL A 35 -6.94 0.44 7.11
N HIS A 36 -6.98 1.70 6.66
CA HIS A 36 -8.07 2.19 5.83
C HIS A 36 -7.97 1.58 4.43
N ALA A 37 -8.51 0.37 4.29
CA ALA A 37 -8.75 -0.27 2.99
C ALA A 37 -10.26 -0.18 2.68
N PRO A 38 -10.76 0.95 2.15
CA PRO A 38 -12.14 0.99 1.67
C PRO A 38 -12.32 -0.12 0.64
N LYS A 39 -13.55 -0.67 0.51
CA LYS A 39 -13.85 -1.62 -0.56
C LYS A 39 -13.49 -0.95 -1.88
N GLN A 40 -12.42 -1.44 -2.52
CA GLN A 40 -11.94 -0.98 -3.81
C GLN A 40 -12.98 -1.38 -4.87
N LYS A 41 -14.06 -0.61 -4.99
CA LYS A 41 -14.88 -0.57 -6.21
C LYS A 41 -14.12 0.32 -7.19
N GLY A 42 -13.66 -0.25 -8.30
CA GLY A 42 -12.86 0.51 -9.26
C GLY A 42 -12.33 -0.36 -10.38
N ASN A 43 -11.89 0.30 -11.45
CA ASN A 43 -11.29 -0.36 -12.59
C ASN A 43 -9.95 -0.98 -12.17
N VAL A 44 -9.84 -2.32 -12.24
CA VAL A 44 -8.62 -3.07 -11.89
C VAL A 44 -7.39 -2.54 -12.64
N LYS A 45 -7.56 -2.08 -13.88
CA LYS A 45 -6.48 -1.49 -14.69
C LYS A 45 -5.94 -0.19 -14.08
N GLU A 46 -6.82 0.65 -13.54
CA GLU A 46 -6.42 1.91 -12.89
C GLU A 46 -5.70 1.65 -11.58
N GLN A 47 -6.17 0.68 -10.81
CA GLN A 47 -5.54 0.24 -9.55
C GLN A 47 -4.15 -0.35 -9.79
N LEU A 48 -4.01 -1.24 -10.78
CA LEU A 48 -2.72 -1.77 -11.20
C LEU A 48 -1.80 -0.64 -11.70
N GLY A 49 -2.34 0.31 -12.46
CA GLY A 49 -1.61 1.50 -12.89
C GLY A 49 -1.14 2.35 -11.70
N TYR A 50 -1.96 2.50 -10.66
CA TYR A 50 -1.60 3.19 -9.42
C TYR A 50 -0.46 2.46 -8.70
N ILE A 51 -0.61 1.15 -8.43
CA ILE A 51 0.42 0.35 -7.76
C ILE A 51 1.74 0.39 -8.55
N GLY A 52 1.70 0.20 -9.87
CA GLY A 52 2.88 0.26 -10.72
C GLY A 52 3.58 1.63 -10.71
N ARG A 53 2.81 2.73 -10.62
CA ARG A 53 3.39 4.08 -10.44
C ARG A 53 4.09 4.21 -9.09
N TYR A 54 3.51 3.70 -8.01
CA TYR A 54 4.12 3.75 -6.67
C TYR A 54 5.36 2.85 -6.55
N MET A 55 5.41 1.75 -7.31
CA MET A 55 6.61 0.91 -7.36
C MET A 55 7.75 1.55 -8.17
N LYS A 56 7.44 2.37 -9.18
CA LYS A 56 8.43 2.96 -10.09
C LYS A 56 8.89 4.36 -9.68
N ARG A 57 8.00 5.15 -9.08
CA ARG A 57 8.21 6.58 -8.83
C ARG A 57 8.58 6.83 -7.37
N PRO A 58 9.36 7.89 -7.07
CA PRO A 58 9.67 8.28 -5.71
C PRO A 58 8.40 8.58 -4.90
N ALA A 59 8.51 8.53 -3.57
CA ALA A 59 7.41 8.72 -2.62
C ALA A 59 6.62 10.01 -2.86
N ILE A 60 7.30 11.06 -3.32
CA ILE A 60 6.72 12.31 -3.75
C ILE A 60 7.21 12.65 -5.16
N ALA A 61 6.30 13.12 -6.02
CA ALA A 61 6.67 13.57 -7.36
C ALA A 61 7.34 14.95 -7.28
N LEU A 62 8.44 15.16 -8.03
CA LEU A 62 9.18 16.44 -8.03
C LEU A 62 8.27 17.65 -8.28
N LYS A 63 7.29 17.54 -9.18
CA LYS A 63 6.31 18.62 -9.44
C LYS A 63 5.48 19.07 -8.24
N ARG A 64 5.46 18.28 -7.16
CA ARG A 64 4.77 18.62 -5.91
C ARG A 64 5.64 19.44 -4.98
N ILE A 65 6.96 19.44 -5.16
CA ILE A 65 7.87 20.34 -4.47
C ILE A 65 7.75 21.68 -5.20
N ARG A 66 7.26 22.69 -4.49
CA ARG A 66 7.01 24.04 -5.03
C ARG A 66 8.23 24.92 -4.85
N GLU A 67 8.82 24.90 -3.66
CA GLU A 67 9.95 25.74 -3.30
C GLU A 67 10.90 24.98 -2.36
N TYR A 68 12.18 25.35 -2.42
CA TYR A 68 13.24 24.85 -1.57
C TYR A 68 14.29 25.94 -1.41
N ASP A 69 14.51 26.38 -0.17
CA ASP A 69 15.45 27.48 0.16
C ASP A 69 16.72 26.99 0.88
N GLY A 70 16.84 25.69 1.15
CA GLY A 70 17.96 25.08 1.89
C GLY A 70 17.65 24.77 3.35
N GLU A 71 16.67 25.44 3.95
CA GLU A 71 16.24 25.21 5.34
C GLU A 71 14.82 24.63 5.40
N PHE A 72 13.98 24.98 4.43
CA PHE A 72 12.60 24.59 4.32
C PHE A 72 12.25 24.04 2.93
N VAL A 73 11.27 23.15 2.93
CA VAL A 73 10.65 22.61 1.72
C VAL A 73 9.17 22.96 1.73
N VAL A 74 8.69 23.57 0.65
CA VAL A 74 7.27 23.81 0.42
C VAL A 74 6.77 22.78 -0.59
N PHE A 75 5.78 21.98 -0.22
CA PHE A 75 5.24 20.96 -1.12
C PHE A 75 3.71 20.87 -1.05
N SER A 76 3.09 20.43 -2.14
CA SER A 76 1.65 20.15 -2.17
C SER A 76 1.33 18.66 -2.08
N TYR A 77 0.24 18.35 -1.38
CA TYR A 77 -0.28 16.99 -1.27
C TYR A 77 -1.80 17.00 -1.30
N HIS A 78 -2.37 15.84 -1.64
CA HIS A 78 -3.81 15.65 -1.58
C HIS A 78 -4.19 15.11 -0.20
N ASP A 79 -4.91 15.91 0.57
CA ASP A 79 -5.42 15.50 1.87
C ASP A 79 -6.57 14.53 1.66
N LYS A 80 -6.42 13.30 2.14
CA LYS A 80 -7.44 12.25 2.02
C LYS A 80 -8.64 12.48 2.94
N THR A 81 -8.51 13.35 3.95
CA THR A 81 -9.56 13.65 4.93
C THR A 81 -10.49 14.72 4.39
N SER A 82 -9.94 15.83 3.90
CA SER A 82 -10.74 16.91 3.29
C SER A 82 -11.01 16.70 1.80
N GLY A 83 -10.22 15.87 1.12
CA GLY A 83 -10.31 15.66 -0.33
C GLY A 83 -9.71 16.79 -1.15
N GLU A 84 -8.96 17.70 -0.54
CA GLU A 84 -8.45 18.91 -1.17
C GLU A 84 -6.94 18.84 -1.39
N GLU A 85 -6.42 19.65 -2.32
CA GLU A 85 -4.97 19.87 -2.41
C GLU A 85 -4.56 20.89 -1.34
N LYS A 86 -3.61 20.51 -0.49
CA LYS A 86 -3.02 21.36 0.54
C LYS A 86 -1.56 21.62 0.24
N ILE A 87 -1.05 22.73 0.75
CA ILE A 87 0.36 23.13 0.67
C ILE A 87 0.89 23.16 2.10
N GLU A 88 2.09 22.63 2.31
CA GLU A 88 2.74 22.61 3.60
C GLU A 88 4.19 23.06 3.45
N LYS A 89 4.66 23.85 4.42
CA LYS A 89 6.06 24.25 4.58
C LYS A 89 6.59 23.55 5.82
N VAL A 90 7.67 22.79 5.67
CA VAL A 90 8.33 22.06 6.76
C VAL A 90 9.84 22.26 6.66
N THR A 91 10.59 22.00 7.73
CA THR A 91 12.06 22.00 7.65
C THR A 91 12.56 20.87 6.76
N VAL A 92 13.79 20.99 6.26
CA VAL A 92 14.43 19.95 5.45
C VAL A 92 14.52 18.62 6.21
N GLU A 93 14.87 18.65 7.50
CA GLU A 93 15.00 17.45 8.32
C GLU A 93 13.64 16.74 8.44
N GLU A 94 12.57 17.50 8.68
CA GLU A 94 11.23 16.92 8.78
C GLU A 94 10.76 16.38 7.43
N PHE A 95 11.03 17.09 6.33
CA PHE A 95 10.73 16.58 4.99
C PHE A 95 11.46 15.25 4.71
N ILE A 96 12.76 15.17 5.00
CA ILE A 96 13.56 13.95 4.83
C ILE A 96 13.01 12.82 5.70
N ALA A 97 12.73 13.07 6.99
CA ALA A 97 12.16 12.07 7.89
C ALA A 97 10.82 11.52 7.37
N ARG A 98 9.97 12.40 6.81
CA ARG A 98 8.70 11.98 6.20
C ARG A 98 8.92 11.11 4.96
N VAL A 99 9.91 11.42 4.11
CA VAL A 99 10.24 10.66 2.89
C VAL A 99 10.86 9.30 3.23
N ILE A 100 11.76 9.23 4.21
CA ILE A 100 12.46 7.98 4.58
C ILE A 100 11.49 6.87 5.00
N ARG A 101 10.35 7.21 5.63
CA ARG A 101 9.31 6.22 5.99
C ARG A 101 8.73 5.44 4.80
N HIS A 102 8.93 5.92 3.57
CA HIS A 102 8.52 5.23 2.35
C HIS A 102 9.61 4.33 1.77
N ILE A 103 10.84 4.42 2.28
CA ILE A 103 11.93 3.52 1.92
C ILE A 103 11.71 2.23 2.71
N PRO A 104 11.58 1.08 2.03
CA PRO A 104 11.43 -0.19 2.74
C PRO A 104 12.74 -0.55 3.46
N ASP A 105 12.64 -1.33 4.53
CA ASP A 105 13.79 -1.79 5.30
C ASP A 105 14.84 -2.47 4.42
N GLU A 106 16.08 -2.46 4.89
CA GLU A 106 17.17 -3.14 4.20
C GLU A 106 16.81 -4.62 3.99
N ASN A 107 17.07 -5.12 2.78
CA ASN A 107 16.71 -6.47 2.35
C ASN A 107 15.21 -6.79 2.28
N PHE A 108 14.31 -5.82 2.48
CA PHE A 108 12.87 -6.02 2.28
C PHE A 108 12.54 -6.15 0.79
N LYS A 109 12.31 -7.39 0.35
CA LYS A 109 12.09 -7.71 -1.07
C LYS A 109 10.62 -7.62 -1.46
N THR A 110 10.17 -6.41 -1.80
CA THR A 110 8.77 -6.08 -2.15
C THR A 110 8.20 -6.92 -3.30
N ILE A 111 8.97 -7.13 -4.38
CA ILE A 111 8.48 -7.78 -5.62
C ILE A 111 8.54 -9.31 -5.57
N ARG A 112 9.53 -9.89 -4.86
CA ARG A 112 9.84 -11.33 -4.98
C ARG A 112 9.17 -12.23 -3.95
N TYR A 113 8.50 -11.67 -2.94
CA TYR A 113 7.82 -12.44 -1.89
C TYR A 113 6.30 -12.46 -2.03
N TYR A 114 5.68 -11.46 -2.69
CA TYR A 114 4.23 -11.36 -2.83
C TYR A 114 3.77 -11.16 -4.28
N GLY A 115 2.54 -11.58 -4.59
CA GLY A 115 1.92 -11.42 -5.89
C GLY A 115 2.51 -12.27 -7.02
N VAL A 116 2.24 -11.90 -8.26
CA VAL A 116 2.56 -12.69 -9.48
C VAL A 116 4.06 -12.98 -9.64
N TYR A 117 4.92 -12.14 -9.07
CA TYR A 117 6.38 -12.30 -9.15
C TYR A 117 6.97 -13.11 -7.99
N ALA A 118 6.16 -13.53 -7.02
CA ALA A 118 6.62 -14.30 -5.89
C ALA A 118 7.03 -15.72 -6.29
N ARG A 119 8.24 -16.14 -5.92
CA ARG A 119 8.85 -17.39 -6.42
C ARG A 119 7.95 -18.63 -6.25
N ARG A 120 7.23 -18.74 -5.13
CA ARG A 120 6.38 -19.89 -4.79
C ARG A 120 5.11 -19.97 -5.63
N ILE A 121 4.50 -18.83 -5.98
CA ILE A 121 3.22 -18.77 -6.71
C ILE A 121 3.36 -18.33 -8.16
N LYS A 122 4.56 -17.90 -8.58
CA LYS A 122 4.85 -17.39 -9.94
C LYS A 122 4.41 -18.35 -11.04
N LYS A 123 4.62 -19.67 -10.86
CA LYS A 123 4.23 -20.68 -11.85
C LYS A 123 2.71 -20.69 -12.05
N ILE A 124 1.97 -20.79 -10.95
CA ILE A 124 0.50 -20.79 -10.94
C ILE A 124 -0.05 -19.48 -11.52
N CYS A 125 0.47 -18.33 -11.07
CA CYS A 125 0.03 -17.04 -11.59
C CYS A 125 0.31 -16.89 -13.09
N LYS A 126 1.44 -17.42 -13.59
CA LYS A 126 1.77 -17.38 -15.02
C LYS A 126 0.79 -18.22 -15.84
N GLU A 127 0.45 -19.42 -15.39
CA GLU A 127 -0.55 -20.27 -16.04
C GLU A 127 -1.93 -19.60 -16.07
N LEU A 128 -2.38 -19.04 -14.94
CA LEU A 128 -3.65 -18.30 -14.86
C LEU A 128 -3.72 -17.11 -15.82
N VAL A 129 -2.66 -16.29 -15.87
CA VAL A 129 -2.60 -15.13 -16.78
C VAL A 129 -2.59 -15.58 -18.25
N SER A 130 -1.85 -16.65 -18.58
CA SER A 130 -1.82 -17.20 -19.93
C SER A 130 -3.18 -17.77 -20.38
N ASN A 131 -3.93 -18.41 -19.48
CA ASN A 131 -5.27 -18.90 -19.79
C ASN A 131 -6.25 -17.75 -19.99
N TRP A 132 -6.24 -16.75 -19.10
CA TRP A 132 -7.07 -15.56 -19.24
C TRP A 132 -6.79 -14.79 -20.54
N GLN A 133 -5.52 -14.67 -20.94
CA GLN A 133 -5.15 -14.02 -22.21
C GLN A 133 -5.66 -14.75 -23.46
N LYS A 134 -5.89 -16.07 -23.37
CA LYS A 134 -6.49 -16.85 -24.46
C LYS A 134 -8.01 -16.68 -24.52
N GLU A 135 -8.67 -16.53 -23.37
CA GLU A 135 -10.12 -16.32 -23.27
C GLU A 135 -10.55 -14.88 -23.57
N ALA A 136 -9.69 -13.89 -23.29
CA ALA A 136 -9.96 -12.48 -23.52
C ALA A 136 -9.61 -11.98 -24.94
N ARG A 137 -9.07 -12.86 -25.79
CA ARG A 137 -8.83 -12.64 -27.22
C ARG A 137 -9.94 -13.32 -28.03
#